data_AF-A0A1Q3G012-F1
#
_entry.id   AF-A0A1Q3G012-F1
#
_cell.length_a   1.000
_cell.length_b   1.000
_cell.length_c   1.000
_cell.angle_alpha   90.00
_cell.angle_beta   90.00
_cell.angle_gamma   90.00
#
_symmetry.space_group_name_H-M   'P 1'
#
loop_
_entity.id
_entity.type
_entity.pdbx_description
1 polymer ?
#
loop_
_entity_poly.entity_id
_entity_poly.type
_entity_poly.pdbx_seq_one_letter_code
_entity_poly.pdbx_strand_id
1 'polypeptide(L)'
;PYKMSSPGRVHIPKAPIDILDEQFGQYLALAQQLLSQLRSPQDRQIASKYIRRCCAKSGVTRFVHYKRSRNEFFRYFLKVLQGAVETQGHVVQIDDEVPDGERTKESCNWSDDRRTYVATKVIPNYATLVYMAVCNDPEQGWDNGGFGAYEF
;
A
#
# COMPACT_ATOMS: atom_id res chain seq x y z
N PRO A 1 5.86 -14.84 67.32
CA PRO A 1 5.97 -13.84 66.23
C PRO A 1 6.25 -14.52 64.88
N TYR A 2 5.17 -14.85 64.14
CA TYR A 2 5.27 -15.40 62.79
C TYR A 2 5.18 -14.27 61.75
N LYS A 3 6.23 -14.11 60.95
CA LYS A 3 6.22 -13.21 59.79
C LYS A 3 5.39 -13.87 58.68
N MET A 4 4.30 -13.23 58.28
CA MET A 4 3.58 -13.60 57.06
C MET A 4 4.39 -13.16 55.85
N SER A 5 4.85 -14.13 55.06
CA SER A 5 5.50 -13.93 53.77
C SER A 5 4.44 -13.46 52.76
N SER A 6 4.72 -12.33 52.09
CA SER A 6 3.87 -11.78 51.02
C SER A 6 3.67 -12.80 49.89
N PRO A 7 2.48 -12.88 49.28
CA PRO A 7 2.25 -13.79 48.15
C PRO A 7 3.01 -13.26 46.92
N GLY A 8 3.89 -14.11 46.38
CA GLY A 8 4.60 -13.87 45.14
C GLY A 8 3.62 -13.65 43.99
N ARG A 9 3.90 -12.64 43.17
CA ARG A 9 3.13 -12.29 41.97
C ARG A 9 3.25 -13.43 40.96
N VAL A 10 2.18 -14.23 40.81
CA VAL A 10 2.13 -15.33 39.84
C VAL A 10 2.17 -14.74 38.43
N HIS A 11 3.23 -15.04 37.67
CA HIS A 11 3.35 -14.62 36.28
C HIS A 11 2.56 -15.59 35.41
N ILE A 12 1.27 -15.29 35.19
CA ILE A 12 0.42 -16.08 34.30
C ILE A 12 0.85 -15.77 32.85
N PRO A 13 1.19 -16.78 32.03
CA PRO A 13 1.51 -16.56 30.62
C PRO A 13 0.27 -16.04 29.89
N LYS A 14 0.41 -14.88 29.23
CA LYS A 14 -0.68 -14.26 28.46
C LYS A 14 -1.04 -15.11 27.26
N ALA A 15 -2.34 -15.18 26.93
CA ALA A 15 -2.79 -15.91 25.76
C ALA A 15 -2.22 -15.26 24.47
N PRO A 16 -1.94 -16.02 23.40
CA PRO A 16 -1.42 -15.48 22.14
C PRO A 16 -2.29 -14.36 21.53
N ILE A 17 -3.60 -14.42 21.80
CA ILE A 17 -4.58 -13.42 21.38
C ILE A 17 -4.32 -12.07 22.08
N ASP A 18 -4.03 -12.09 23.37
CA ASP A 18 -3.79 -10.89 24.18
C ASP A 18 -2.47 -10.21 23.78
N ILE A 19 -1.44 -11.01 23.45
CA ILE A 19 -0.15 -10.50 22.98
C ILE A 19 -0.31 -9.70 21.67
N LEU A 20 -1.14 -10.18 20.74
CA LEU A 20 -1.37 -9.50 19.47
C LEU A 20 -2.16 -8.19 19.64
N ASP A 21 -3.06 -8.11 20.61
CA ASP A 21 -3.77 -6.86 20.88
C ASP A 21 -2.91 -5.85 21.62
N GLU A 22 -2.07 -6.29 22.55
CA GLU A 22 -1.07 -5.42 23.19
C GLU A 22 -0.09 -4.85 22.17
N GLN A 23 0.41 -5.69 21.26
CA GLN A 23 1.27 -5.27 20.16
C GLN A 23 0.57 -4.22 19.27
N PHE A 24 -0.71 -4.44 18.95
CA PHE A 24 -1.48 -3.47 18.17
C PHE A 24 -1.69 -2.15 18.92
N GLY A 25 -1.92 -2.21 20.24
CA GLY A 25 -1.99 -1.03 21.10
C GLY A 25 -0.70 -0.19 21.05
N GLN A 26 0.46 -0.84 21.09
CA GLN A 26 1.75 -0.17 20.95
C GLN A 26 1.89 0.50 19.57
N TYR A 27 1.48 -0.20 18.51
CA TYR A 27 1.50 0.36 17.17
C TYR A 27 0.57 1.57 17.01
N LEU A 28 -0.61 1.54 17.64
CA LEU A 28 -1.53 2.68 17.64
C LEU A 28 -0.94 3.91 18.32
N ALA A 29 -0.25 3.72 19.45
CA ALA A 29 0.45 4.81 20.13
C ALA A 29 1.52 5.45 19.23
N LEU A 30 2.33 4.63 18.55
CA LEU A 30 3.32 5.11 17.59
C LEU A 30 2.68 5.84 16.41
N ALA A 31 1.58 5.30 15.85
CA ALA A 31 0.88 5.94 14.74
C ALA A 31 0.30 7.31 15.12
N GLN A 32 -0.23 7.46 16.34
CA GLN A 32 -0.72 8.75 16.87
C GLN A 32 0.41 9.77 16.97
N GLN A 33 1.57 9.35 17.45
CA GLN A 33 2.76 10.20 17.53
C GLN A 33 3.21 10.63 16.12
N LEU A 34 3.30 9.71 15.16
CA LEU A 34 3.68 10.03 13.78
C LEU A 34 2.65 10.94 13.09
N LEU A 35 1.35 10.73 13.34
CA LEU A 35 0.28 11.60 12.84
C LEU A 35 0.45 13.06 13.29
N SER A 36 0.83 13.30 14.55
CA SER A 36 1.07 14.66 15.05
C SER A 36 2.27 15.34 14.39
N GLN A 37 3.20 14.55 13.86
CA GLN A 37 4.38 15.06 13.17
C GLN A 37 4.13 15.30 11.67
N LEU A 38 3.03 14.81 11.10
CA LEU A 38 2.65 15.05 9.71
C LEU A 38 2.28 16.53 9.45
N ARG A 39 3.05 17.20 8.57
CA ARG A 39 2.74 18.57 8.12
C ARG A 39 1.51 18.63 7.20
N SER A 40 1.40 17.71 6.25
CA SER A 40 0.29 17.68 5.28
C SER A 40 -1.05 17.38 5.96
N PRO A 41 -2.07 18.24 5.82
CA PRO A 41 -3.40 17.98 6.36
C PRO A 41 -4.12 16.84 5.62
N GLN A 42 -3.84 16.67 4.32
CA GLN A 42 -4.39 15.59 3.51
C GLN A 42 -3.85 14.23 3.96
N ASP A 43 -2.53 14.10 4.15
CA ASP A 43 -1.91 12.86 4.62
C ASP A 43 -2.39 12.51 6.02
N ARG A 44 -2.56 13.50 6.90
CA ARG A 44 -3.17 13.32 8.22
C ARG A 44 -4.58 12.77 8.12
N GLN A 45 -5.41 13.27 7.19
CA GLN A 45 -6.75 12.75 6.96
C GLN A 45 -6.74 11.31 6.45
N ILE A 46 -5.92 11.01 5.44
CA ILE A 46 -5.79 9.68 4.84
C ILE A 46 -5.32 8.67 5.89
N ALA A 47 -4.23 8.98 6.59
CA ALA A 47 -3.69 8.12 7.64
C ALA A 47 -4.70 7.90 8.78
N SER A 48 -5.39 8.95 9.22
CA SER A 48 -6.44 8.85 10.24
C SER A 48 -7.59 7.93 9.81
N LYS A 49 -7.96 7.96 8.52
CA LYS A 49 -9.00 7.08 7.96
C LYS A 49 -8.59 5.61 8.02
N TYR A 50 -7.33 5.28 7.68
CA TYR A 50 -6.82 3.92 7.77
C TYR A 50 -6.75 3.43 9.22
N ILE A 51 -6.25 4.26 10.14
CA ILE A 51 -6.19 3.93 11.56
C ILE A 51 -7.59 3.63 12.12
N ARG A 52 -8.59 4.50 11.85
CA ARG A 52 -9.98 4.26 12.27
C ARG A 52 -10.54 2.93 11.74
N ARG A 53 -10.28 2.60 10.47
CA ARG A 53 -10.72 1.33 9.88
C ARG A 53 -10.13 0.11 10.58
N CYS A 54 -8.85 0.17 10.96
CA CYS A 54 -8.20 -0.88 11.72
C CYS A 54 -8.78 -1.02 13.15
N CYS A 55 -9.03 0.11 13.82
CA CYS A 55 -9.64 0.10 15.16
C CYS A 55 -11.07 -0.45 15.16
N ALA A 56 -11.90 -0.08 14.18
CA ALA A 56 -13.30 -0.50 14.11
C ALA A 56 -13.48 -2.03 14.06
N LYS A 57 -12.52 -2.74 13.46
CA LYS A 57 -12.54 -4.20 13.34
C LYS A 57 -11.77 -4.92 14.47
N SER A 58 -11.02 -4.17 15.28
CA SER A 58 -10.12 -4.72 16.30
C SER A 58 -10.85 -5.39 17.47
N GLY A 59 -12.02 -4.87 17.88
CA GLY A 59 -12.80 -5.42 19.00
C GLY A 59 -13.79 -6.52 18.62
N VAL A 60 -14.10 -6.66 17.32
CA VAL A 60 -15.16 -7.54 16.84
C VAL A 60 -14.65 -8.96 16.58
N THR A 61 -13.38 -9.11 16.22
CA THR A 61 -12.85 -10.37 15.69
C THR A 61 -11.97 -11.11 16.72
N ARG A 62 -12.39 -12.31 17.13
CA ARG A 62 -11.63 -13.19 18.04
C ARG A 62 -10.59 -14.06 17.33
N PHE A 63 -10.60 -14.08 15.99
CA PHE A 63 -9.71 -14.93 15.20
C PHE A 63 -8.25 -14.45 15.21
N VAL A 64 -7.33 -15.32 15.64
CA VAL A 64 -5.89 -15.05 15.73
C VAL A 64 -5.30 -14.61 14.38
N HIS A 65 -5.69 -15.26 13.28
CA HIS A 65 -5.20 -14.95 11.94
C HIS A 65 -5.50 -13.51 11.52
N TYR A 66 -6.70 -13.01 11.88
CA TYR A 66 -7.08 -11.63 11.60
C TYR A 66 -6.19 -10.64 12.38
N LYS A 67 -5.97 -10.90 13.67
CA LYS A 67 -5.10 -10.06 14.52
C LYS A 67 -3.65 -10.04 14.02
N ARG A 68 -3.13 -11.19 13.58
CA ARG A 68 -1.79 -11.27 12.98
C ARG A 68 -1.70 -10.45 11.69
N SER A 69 -2.65 -10.64 10.76
CA SER A 69 -2.69 -9.88 9.49
C SER A 69 -2.84 -8.38 9.72
N ARG A 70 -3.71 -7.96 10.65
CA ARG A 70 -3.84 -6.56 11.09
C ARG A 70 -2.50 -6.01 11.54
N ASN A 71 -1.80 -6.72 12.44
CA ASN A 71 -0.53 -6.27 13.00
C ASN A 71 0.57 -6.18 11.94
N GLU A 72 0.61 -7.12 10.99
CA GLU A 72 1.56 -7.12 9.88
C GLU A 72 1.34 -5.92 8.96
N PHE A 73 0.09 -5.69 8.52
CA PHE A 73 -0.28 -4.50 7.77
C PHE A 73 0.11 -3.22 8.53
N PHE A 74 -0.22 -3.15 9.82
CA PHE A 74 0.00 -1.94 10.60
C PHE A 74 1.48 -1.64 10.81
N ARG A 75 2.32 -2.68 10.93
CA ARG A 75 3.78 -2.53 10.96
C ARG A 75 4.31 -1.92 9.65
N TYR A 76 3.81 -2.36 8.49
CA TYR A 76 4.16 -1.76 7.21
C TYR A 76 3.67 -0.31 7.14
N PHE A 77 2.43 -0.06 7.54
CA PHE A 77 1.84 1.29 7.57
C PHE A 77 2.65 2.27 8.44
N LEU A 78 3.16 1.83 9.59
CA LEU A 78 4.05 2.65 10.42
C LEU A 78 5.34 3.06 9.70
N LYS A 79 5.93 2.17 8.88
CA LYS A 79 7.11 2.51 8.08
C LYS A 79 6.79 3.57 7.03
N VAL A 80 5.63 3.46 6.37
CA VAL A 80 5.17 4.46 5.40
C VAL A 80 4.95 5.81 6.08
N LEU A 81 4.30 5.82 7.26
CA LEU A 81 4.12 7.04 8.04
C LEU A 81 5.44 7.66 8.47
N GLN A 82 6.38 6.84 8.94
CA GLN A 82 7.70 7.32 9.33
C GLN A 82 8.46 7.91 8.15
N GLY A 83 8.47 7.23 6.99
CA GLY A 83 9.08 7.78 5.77
C GLY A 83 8.41 9.07 5.30
N ALA A 84 7.07 9.15 5.41
CA ALA A 84 6.33 10.37 5.15
C ALA A 84 6.64 11.49 6.15
N VAL A 85 7.12 11.17 7.36
CA VAL A 85 7.61 12.14 8.35
C VAL A 85 9.03 12.61 8.06
N GLU A 86 9.91 11.69 7.67
CA GLU A 86 11.30 11.98 7.37
C GLU A 86 11.46 12.76 6.05
N THR A 87 10.57 12.54 5.09
CA THR A 87 10.61 13.18 3.76
C THR A 87 9.85 14.52 3.72
N GLN A 88 9.37 15.03 4.86
CA GLN A 88 8.60 16.28 4.94
C GLN A 88 9.44 17.51 4.60
N GLY A 89 9.40 17.90 3.33
CA GLY A 89 10.23 18.98 2.79
C GLY A 89 10.85 18.62 1.45
N HIS A 90 10.90 17.34 1.09
CA HIS A 90 10.94 16.92 -0.31
C HIS A 90 9.52 16.91 -0.88
N VAL A 91 8.89 18.08 -0.79
CA VAL A 91 7.94 18.46 -1.82
C VAL A 91 8.86 18.74 -3.02
N VAL A 92 8.99 17.77 -3.92
CA VAL A 92 9.13 18.17 -5.33
C VAL A 92 7.94 19.10 -5.50
N GLN A 93 8.21 20.41 -5.66
CA GLN A 93 7.17 21.36 -5.99
C GLN A 93 6.54 20.83 -7.27
N ILE A 94 5.45 20.07 -7.14
CA ILE A 94 4.53 19.84 -8.22
C ILE A 94 3.75 21.14 -8.22
N ASP A 95 4.34 22.15 -8.87
CA ASP A 95 3.55 23.26 -9.35
C ASP A 95 2.38 22.62 -10.13
N ASP A 96 1.16 22.93 -9.70
CA ASP A 96 -0.05 22.73 -10.49
C ASP A 96 -0.05 23.64 -11.74
N GLU A 97 1.07 24.28 -12.09
CA GLU A 97 1.36 24.66 -13.46
C GLU A 97 1.88 23.43 -14.19
N VAL A 98 0.95 22.69 -14.80
CA VAL A 98 1.26 21.76 -15.89
C VAL A 98 2.12 22.55 -16.89
N PRO A 99 3.43 22.27 -17.02
CA PRO A 99 4.16 22.76 -18.17
C PRO A 99 3.53 22.00 -19.33
N ASP A 100 2.91 22.75 -20.23
CA ASP A 100 2.24 22.31 -21.45
C ASP A 100 3.20 21.55 -22.40
N GLY A 101 3.74 20.40 -21.96
CA GLY A 101 4.89 19.80 -22.61
C GLY A 101 5.41 18.44 -22.11
N GLU A 102 5.09 17.97 -20.90
CA GLU A 102 5.50 16.60 -20.52
C GLU A 102 4.57 15.55 -21.14
N ARG A 103 4.89 15.18 -22.38
CA ARG A 103 4.31 14.04 -23.09
C ARG A 103 4.28 12.84 -22.15
N THR A 104 3.08 12.33 -21.86
CA THR A 104 2.91 11.00 -21.27
C THR A 104 3.79 10.02 -22.03
N LYS A 105 4.77 9.40 -21.36
CA LYS A 105 5.67 8.43 -21.99
C LYS A 105 4.86 7.17 -22.32
N GLU A 106 4.43 7.12 -23.56
CA GLU A 106 3.81 5.95 -24.18
C GLU A 106 4.90 5.18 -24.91
N SER A 107 4.98 3.88 -24.67
CA SER A 107 5.82 2.99 -25.47
C SER A 107 5.03 1.77 -25.87
N CYS A 108 5.14 1.40 -27.14
CA CYS A 108 4.62 0.14 -27.65
C CYS A 108 5.72 -0.61 -28.38
N ASN A 109 5.76 -1.93 -28.22
CA ASN A 109 6.69 -2.80 -28.93
C ASN A 109 6.01 -4.13 -29.24
N TRP A 110 6.37 -4.69 -30.39
CA TRP A 110 6.14 -6.08 -30.72
C TRP A 110 7.35 -6.92 -30.28
N SER A 111 7.12 -8.16 -29.90
CA SER A 111 8.19 -9.15 -29.74
C SER A 111 8.82 -9.51 -31.09
N ASP A 112 10.07 -9.94 -31.08
CA ASP A 112 10.81 -10.29 -32.31
C ASP A 112 10.13 -11.40 -33.13
N ASP A 113 9.42 -12.31 -32.44
CA ASP A 113 8.64 -13.40 -33.04
C ASP A 113 7.24 -12.97 -33.51
N ARG A 114 6.89 -11.68 -33.38
CA ARG A 114 5.61 -11.06 -33.76
C ARG A 114 4.37 -11.65 -33.06
N ARG A 115 4.55 -12.40 -31.98
CA ARG A 115 3.45 -13.03 -31.25
C ARG A 115 2.87 -12.16 -30.15
N THR A 116 3.65 -11.24 -29.60
CA THR A 116 3.26 -10.45 -28.43
C THR A 116 3.35 -8.97 -28.74
N TYR A 117 2.27 -8.25 -28.46
CA TYR A 117 2.26 -6.80 -28.46
C TYR A 117 2.14 -6.28 -27.03
N VAL A 118 2.99 -5.33 -26.65
CA VAL A 118 2.93 -4.67 -25.35
C VAL A 118 2.88 -3.16 -25.56
N ALA A 119 1.88 -2.50 -24.97
CA ALA A 119 1.80 -1.06 -24.89
C ALA A 119 1.74 -0.62 -23.42
N THR A 120 2.53 0.39 -23.08
CA THR A 120 2.59 0.94 -21.73
C THR A 120 2.36 2.44 -21.76
N LYS A 121 1.51 2.91 -20.85
CA LYS A 121 1.30 4.34 -20.60
C LYS A 121 1.59 4.63 -19.15
N VAL A 122 2.58 5.47 -18.91
CA VAL A 122 2.84 5.98 -17.56
C VAL A 122 1.78 7.04 -17.24
N ILE A 123 1.01 6.81 -16.18
CA ILE A 123 0.07 7.80 -15.63
C ILE A 123 0.79 8.45 -14.45
N PRO A 124 1.27 9.71 -14.58
CA PRO A 124 2.03 10.38 -13.54
C PRO A 124 1.29 10.34 -12.20
N ASN A 125 1.98 10.00 -11.11
CA ASN A 125 1.46 9.95 -9.73
C ASN A 125 0.44 8.84 -9.40
N TYR A 126 0.06 7.99 -10.36
CA TYR A 126 -0.94 6.93 -10.12
C TYR A 126 -0.37 5.53 -10.33
N ALA A 127 -0.01 5.18 -11.57
CA ALA A 127 0.32 3.82 -11.97
C ALA A 127 0.89 3.76 -13.39
N THR A 128 1.44 2.61 -13.78
CA THR A 128 1.70 2.28 -15.19
C THR A 128 0.57 1.40 -15.71
N LEU A 129 -0.09 1.87 -16.76
CA LEU A 129 -1.07 1.09 -17.51
C LEU A 129 -0.33 0.22 -18.53
N VAL A 130 -0.59 -1.09 -18.51
CA VAL A 130 0.03 -2.06 -19.41
C VAL A 130 -1.07 -2.81 -20.16
N TYR A 131 -1.02 -2.76 -21.49
CA TYR A 131 -1.83 -3.57 -22.39
C TYR A 131 -0.96 -4.62 -23.05
N MET A 132 -1.39 -5.88 -23.02
CA MET A 132 -0.69 -7.00 -23.64
C MET A 132 -1.67 -7.83 -24.47
N ALA A 133 -1.29 -8.13 -25.70
CA ALA A 133 -2.00 -9.05 -26.58
C ALA A 133 -1.04 -10.14 -27.06
N VAL A 134 -1.54 -11.37 -27.17
CA VAL A 134 -0.75 -12.53 -27.61
C VAL A 134 -1.50 -13.23 -28.74
N CYS A 135 -0.81 -13.50 -29.84
CA CYS A 135 -1.29 -14.26 -30.96
C CYS A 135 -0.61 -15.64 -31.00
N ASN A 136 -1.40 -16.70 -31.24
CA ASN A 136 -0.87 -18.05 -31.40
C ASN A 136 -0.22 -18.26 -32.77
N ASP A 137 -0.65 -17.50 -33.77
CA ASP A 137 -0.26 -17.64 -35.16
C ASP A 137 0.16 -16.28 -35.76
N PRO A 138 1.47 -15.98 -35.82
CA PRO A 138 1.97 -14.70 -36.29
C PRO A 138 1.76 -14.48 -37.80
N GLU A 139 1.41 -15.51 -38.58
CA GLU A 139 1.13 -15.37 -40.02
C GLU A 139 -0.18 -14.62 -40.30
N GLN A 140 -1.02 -14.44 -39.27
CA GLN A 140 -2.28 -13.68 -39.36
C GLN A 140 -2.07 -12.17 -39.50
N GLY A 141 -0.83 -11.68 -39.41
CA GLY A 141 -0.48 -10.31 -39.80
C GLY A 141 -1.08 -9.19 -38.94
N TRP A 142 -1.30 -9.45 -37.63
CA TRP A 142 -1.82 -8.45 -36.69
C TRP A 142 -0.87 -7.25 -36.53
N ASP A 143 0.44 -7.48 -36.75
CA ASP A 143 1.52 -6.49 -36.75
C ASP A 143 1.53 -5.59 -38.00
N ASN A 144 0.87 -6.03 -39.09
CA ASN A 144 0.83 -5.34 -40.39
C ASN A 144 -0.46 -4.52 -40.60
N GLY A 145 -1.10 -4.08 -39.51
CA GLY A 145 -2.34 -3.30 -39.58
C GLY A 145 -3.57 -4.17 -39.85
N GLY A 146 -3.67 -5.33 -39.20
CA GLY A 146 -4.66 -6.42 -39.36
C GLY A 146 -6.15 -6.11 -39.23
N PHE A 147 -6.57 -4.87 -39.51
CA PHE A 147 -7.94 -4.50 -39.91
C PHE A 147 -8.01 -4.01 -41.37
N GLY A 148 -6.93 -4.13 -42.15
CA GLY A 148 -6.91 -3.80 -43.57
C GLY A 148 -7.91 -4.66 -44.35
N ALA A 149 -8.98 -4.00 -44.82
CA ALA A 149 -10.03 -4.48 -45.73
C ALA A 149 -11.23 -5.25 -45.14
N TYR A 150 -11.79 -4.79 -44.02
CA TYR A 150 -13.25 -4.88 -43.87
C TYR A 150 -13.88 -3.54 -44.30
N GLU A 151 -14.34 -3.48 -45.55
CA GLU A 151 -15.32 -2.47 -45.97
C GLU A 151 -16.67 -2.85 -45.35
N PHE A 152 -17.34 -1.88 -44.71
CA PHE A 152 -18.71 -2.02 -44.20
C PHE A 152 -19.73 -1.94 -45.34
#